data_AF-A0A3A4R4F3-F1
#
_entry.id   AF-A0A3A4R4F3-F1
#
_cell.length_a   1.000
_cell.length_b   1.000
_cell.length_c   1.000
_cell.angle_alpha   90.00
_cell.angle_beta   90.00
_cell.angle_gamma   90.00
#
_symmetry.space_group_name_H-M   'P 1'
#
loop_
_entity.id
_entity.type
_entity.pdbx_description
1 polymer ?
#
loop_
_entity_poly.entity_id
_entity_poly.type
_entity_poly.pdbx_seq_one_letter_code
_entity_poly.pdbx_strand_id
1 'polypeptide(L)' 'MTSEIWHAVIVCFSAVFTGNILLSYFLGLCPFIAVSREIKTATGLGMAVVFVITFTALLNWLAY' A
#
# COMPACT_ATOMS: atom_id res chain seq x y z
N MET A 1 1.89 -29.61 0.86
CA MET A 1 3.07 -28.89 0.31
C MET A 1 2.76 -27.43 -0.04
N THR A 2 1.54 -27.06 -0.47
CA THR A 2 1.11 -25.66 -0.68
C THR A 2 0.85 -24.84 0.61
N SER A 3 0.58 -25.48 1.75
CA SER A 3 0.22 -24.81 3.01
C SER A 3 1.33 -23.94 3.62
N GLU A 4 2.59 -24.39 3.58
CA GLU A 4 3.74 -23.70 4.19
C GLU A 4 4.05 -22.35 3.51
N ILE A 5 3.92 -22.33 2.18
CA ILE A 5 4.19 -21.16 1.34
C ILE A 5 3.14 -20.07 1.61
N TRP A 6 1.89 -20.47 1.83
CA TRP A 6 0.81 -19.53 2.14
C TRP A 6 1.07 -18.79 3.46
N HIS A 7 1.53 -19.49 4.49
CA HIS A 7 1.92 -18.87 5.76
C HIS A 7 3.11 -17.92 5.62
N ALA A 8 4.13 -18.29 4.84
CA ALA A 8 5.28 -17.44 4.58
C ALA A 8 4.92 -16.16 3.80
N VAL A 9 4.02 -16.28 2.81
CA VAL A 9 3.53 -15.14 2.02
C VAL A 9 2.71 -14.18 2.88
N ILE A 10 1.82 -14.69 3.75
CA ILE A 10 1.02 -13.84 4.65
C ILE A 10 1.90 -13.11 5.66
N VAL A 11 2.92 -13.78 6.23
CA VAL A 11 3.88 -13.15 7.15
C VAL A 11 4.73 -12.10 6.44
N CYS A 12 5.26 -12.39 5.24
CA CYS A 12 6.02 -11.41 4.47
C CYS A 12 5.17 -10.20 4.08
N PHE A 13 3.94 -10.42 3.61
CA PHE A 13 3.05 -9.33 3.24
C PHE A 13 2.65 -8.48 4.46
N SER A 14 2.33 -9.13 5.59
CA SER A 14 2.02 -8.44 6.84
C SER A 14 3.24 -7.67 7.39
N ALA A 15 4.45 -8.21 7.27
CA ALA A 15 5.67 -7.53 7.71
C ALA A 15 6.00 -6.30 6.83
N VAL A 16 5.78 -6.38 5.52
CA VAL A 16 6.08 -5.31 4.57
C VAL A 16 5.02 -4.21 4.57
N PHE A 17 3.73 -4.55 4.60
CA PHE A 17 2.64 -3.57 4.56
C PHE A 17 2.23 -3.06 5.94
N THR A 18 2.09 -3.95 6.94
CA THR A 18 1.62 -3.58 8.28
C THR A 18 2.77 -3.31 9.24
N GLY A 19 3.89 -4.02 9.08
CA GLY A 19 5.09 -3.85 9.91
C GLY A 19 5.92 -2.60 9.59
N ASN A 20 5.72 -2.00 8.41
CA ASN A 20 6.44 -0.81 8.00
C ASN A 20 5.57 0.44 8.16
N ILE A 21 5.66 1.06 9.35
CA ILE A 21 4.84 2.21 9.75
C ILE A 21 4.97 3.40 8.77
N LEU A 22 6.12 3.51 8.09
CA LEU A 22 6.39 4.53 7.07
C LEU A 22 5.47 4.40 5.85
N LEU A 23 5.17 3.18 5.41
CA LEU A 23 4.33 2.96 4.23
C LEU A 23 2.85 3.17 4.56
N SER A 24 2.41 2.71 5.73
CA SER A 24 0.99 2.73 6.10
C SER A 24 0.52 4.04 6.73
N TYR A 25 1.38 4.79 7.43
CA TYR A 25 0.98 6.06 8.08
C TYR A 25 1.50 7.32 7.37
N PHE A 26 2.70 7.30 6.80
CA PHE A 26 3.32 8.53 6.30
C PHE A 26 3.00 8.85 4.84
N LEU A 27 2.81 7.86 3.95
CA LEU A 27 2.44 8.14 2.54
C LEU A 27 0.95 8.52 2.35
N GLY A 28 0.07 8.10 3.27
CA GLY A 28 -1.39 8.19 3.10
C GLY A 28 -2.12 9.22 3.97
N LEU A 29 -1.43 9.87 4.91
CA LEU A 29 -2.02 10.81 5.89
C LEU A 29 -2.82 11.96 5.23
N CYS A 30 -2.21 12.70 4.31
CA CYS A 30 -2.85 13.85 3.66
C CYS A 30 -4.13 13.48 2.89
N PRO A 31 -4.13 12.47 2.00
CA PRO A 31 -5.36 12.05 1.32
C PRO A 31 -6.41 11.48 2.29
N PHE A 32 -5.99 10.84 3.39
CA PHE A 32 -6.90 10.31 4.40
C PHE A 32 -7.65 11.41 5.16
N ILE A 33 -6.96 12.46 5.61
CA ILE A 33 -7.59 13.61 6.29
C ILE A 33 -8.56 14.36 5.36
N ALA A 34 -8.22 14.49 4.08
CA ALA A 34 -9.06 15.19 3.10
C ALA A 34 -10.37 14.45 2.75
N VAL A 35 -10.35 13.10 2.72
CA VAL A 35 -11.47 12.29 2.21
C VAL A 35 -12.26 11.53 3.28
N SER A 36 -11.90 11.70 4.56
CA SER A 36 -12.48 10.96 5.70
C SER A 36 -14.02 11.04 5.83
N ARG A 37 -14.66 12.05 5.25
CA ARG A 37 -16.14 12.24 5.33
C ARG A 37 -16.91 11.51 4.24
N GLU A 38 -16.27 11.15 3.12
CA GLU A 38 -16.94 10.63 1.92
C GLU A 38 -16.39 9.25 1.53
N ILE A 39 -17.08 8.18 1.95
CA ILE A 39 -16.66 6.80 1.71
C ILE A 39 -16.56 6.47 0.21
N LYS A 40 -17.47 7.02 -0.60
CA LYS A 40 -17.49 6.81 -2.06
C LYS A 40 -16.23 7.34 -2.74
N THR A 41 -15.68 8.44 -2.23
CA THR A 41 -14.46 9.07 -2.76
C THR A 41 -13.21 8.39 -2.18
N ALA A 42 -13.26 7.95 -0.93
CA ALA A 42 -12.17 7.22 -0.27
C ALA A 42 -11.80 5.92 -1.02
N THR A 43 -12.78 5.17 -1.51
CA THR A 43 -12.54 3.93 -2.27
C THR A 43 -11.84 4.21 -3.61
N GLY A 44 -12.22 5.26 -4.32
CA GLY A 44 -11.58 5.66 -5.58
C GLY A 44 -10.15 6.17 -5.38
N LEU A 45 -9.94 6.95 -4.32
CA LEU A 45 -8.63 7.50 -3.96
C LEU A 45 -7.63 6.38 -3.60
N GLY A 46 -8.06 5.38 -2.83
CA GLY A 46 -7.22 4.23 -2.48
C GLY A 46 -6.74 3.45 -3.70
N MET A 47 -7.62 3.24 -4.68
CA MET A 47 -7.28 2.53 -5.93
C MET A 47 -6.26 3.31 -6.78
N ALA A 48 -6.43 4.63 -6.87
CA ALA A 48 -5.50 5.50 -7.59
C ALA A 48 -4.11 5.54 -6.94
N VAL A 49 -4.04 5.59 -5.61
CA VAL A 49 -2.78 5.65 -4.86
C VAL A 49 -1.98 4.34 -5.00
N VAL A 50 -2.64 3.18 -4.90
CA VAL A 50 -1.97 1.87 -5.11
C VAL A 50 -1.35 1.81 -6.51
N PHE A 51 -2.08 2.24 -7.52
CA PHE A 51 -1.57 2.28 -8.90
C PHE A 51 -0.33 3.18 -9.03
N VAL A 52 -0.41 4.42 -8.56
CA VAL A 52 0.70 5.38 -8.65
C VAL A 52 1.93 4.88 -7.90
N ILE A 53 1.78 4.32 -6.69
CA ILE A 53 2.91 3.82 -5.90
C ILE A 53 3.58 2.63 -6.60
N THR A 54 2.82 1.69 -7.17
CA THR A 54 3.39 0.56 -7.91
C THR A 54 4.21 1.03 -9.11
N PHE A 55 3.69 1.97 -9.91
CA PHE A 55 4.40 2.50 -11.06
C PHE A 55 5.62 3.34 -10.66
N THR A 56 5.48 4.19 -9.64
CA THR A 56 6.57 5.06 -9.18
C THR A 56 7.72 4.24 -8.60
N ALA A 57 7.43 3.18 -7.84
CA ALA A 57 8.44 2.27 -7.32
C ALA A 57 9.19 1.53 -8.45
N LEU A 58 8.46 1.07 -9.48
CA LEU A 58 9.07 0.41 -10.64
C LEU A 58 9.97 1.36 -11.43
N LEU A 59 9.48 2.57 -11.70
CA LEU A 59 10.21 3.59 -12.44
C LEU A 59 11.42 4.09 -11.66
N ASN A 60 11.30 4.24 -10.33
CA ASN A 60 12.42 4.63 -9.48
C ASN A 60 13.55 3.61 -9.53
N TRP A 61 13.24 2.31 -9.59
CA TRP A 61 14.24 1.25 -9.75
C TRP A 61 14.93 1.26 -11.13
N LEU A 62 14.24 1.74 -12.17
CA LEU A 62 14.80 1.86 -13.53
C LEU A 62 15.62 3.14 -13.71
N ALA A 63 15.27 4.20 -13.00
CA ALA A 63 15.93 5.50 -13.09
C ALA A 63 17.15 5.64 -12.16
N TYR A 64 17.19 4.87 -11.07
CA TYR A 64 18.25 4.86 -10.05
C TYR A 64 18.91 3.49 -9.97
#